data_AF-A0A7J4UNX4-F1
#
_entry.id   AF-A0A7J4UNX4-F1
#
_cell.length_a   1.000
_cell.length_b   1.000
_cell.length_c   1.000
_cell.angle_alpha   90.00
_cell.angle_beta   90.00
_cell.angle_gamma   90.00
#
_symmetry.space_group_name_H-M   'P 1'
#
loop_
_entity.id
_entity.type
_entity.pdbx_description
1 polymer ?
#
loop_
_entity_poly.entity_id
_entity_poly.type
_entity_poly.pdbx_seq_one_letter_code
_entity_poly.pdbx_strand_id
1 'polypeptide(L)'
;MKEVIRTEILADLKAVIEFFTTKQGNPEKLQKISNHAIDDVALHKDLDVISITVLIYSIYKMLPQLRKEEKVGELVKALQIAQQGLEQKVFRKYNKSIKVAFKIIHDLAGEVKVHLQDVMQAARIKKGSILLQKGLSIGQAAGLMGLSNWDLQSYASKRVQLGEHTESYPAIRRMKKAFSLFNVQ
;
A
#
# COMPACT_ATOMS: atom_id res chain seq x y z
N MET A 1 4.54 15.71 -12.26
CA MET A 1 4.52 14.23 -12.28
C MET A 1 5.41 13.75 -13.41
N LYS A 2 6.30 12.78 -13.17
CA LYS A 2 7.14 12.18 -14.24
C LYS A 2 6.28 11.24 -15.10
N GLU A 3 6.64 11.05 -16.37
CA GLU A 3 5.85 10.21 -17.28
C GLU A 3 5.76 8.75 -16.82
N VAL A 4 6.84 8.17 -16.30
CA VAL A 4 6.84 6.79 -15.77
C VAL A 4 5.83 6.64 -14.62
N ILE A 5 5.81 7.59 -13.68
CA ILE A 5 4.84 7.59 -12.58
C ILE A 5 3.41 7.69 -13.12
N ARG A 6 3.20 8.55 -14.12
CA ARG A 6 1.88 8.72 -14.73
C ARG A 6 1.40 7.41 -15.37
N THR A 7 2.26 6.68 -16.07
CA THR A 7 1.89 5.41 -16.72
C THR A 7 1.55 4.33 -15.71
N GLU A 8 2.32 4.19 -14.62
CA GLU A 8 2.02 3.21 -13.57
C GLU A 8 0.67 3.51 -12.89
N ILE A 9 0.46 4.75 -12.44
CA ILE A 9 -0.80 5.14 -11.80
C ILE A 9 -1.99 4.92 -12.75
N LEU A 10 -1.83 5.20 -14.03
CA LEU A 10 -2.88 5.04 -15.02
C LEU A 10 -3.20 3.56 -15.25
N ALA A 11 -2.19 2.67 -15.26
CA ALA A 11 -2.39 1.23 -15.33
C ALA A 11 -3.17 0.71 -14.10
N ASP A 12 -2.76 1.13 -12.90
CA ASP A 12 -3.43 0.80 -11.65
C ASP A 12 -4.89 1.26 -11.63
N LEU A 13 -5.16 2.52 -12.00
CA LEU A 13 -6.52 3.06 -12.05
C LEU A 13 -7.39 2.30 -13.05
N LYS A 14 -6.87 1.98 -14.24
CA LYS A 14 -7.59 1.16 -15.23
C LYS A 14 -7.96 -0.20 -14.66
N ALA A 15 -7.01 -0.88 -14.02
CA ALA A 15 -7.24 -2.21 -13.44
C ALA A 15 -8.33 -2.17 -12.34
N VAL A 16 -8.35 -1.13 -11.51
CA VAL A 16 -9.39 -0.95 -10.47
C VAL A 16 -10.74 -0.62 -11.08
N ILE A 17 -10.81 0.26 -12.08
CA ILE A 17 -12.07 0.59 -12.76
C ILE A 17 -12.64 -0.65 -13.45
N GLU A 18 -11.81 -1.40 -14.16
CA GLU A 18 -12.19 -2.66 -14.82
C GLU A 18 -12.75 -3.69 -13.82
N PHE A 19 -12.13 -3.78 -12.64
CA PHE A 19 -12.59 -4.64 -11.55
C PHE A 19 -14.03 -4.32 -11.13
N PHE A 20 -14.40 -3.04 -11.02
CA PHE A 20 -15.76 -2.65 -10.66
C PHE A 20 -16.77 -2.79 -11.81
N THR A 21 -16.34 -2.64 -13.06
CA THR A 21 -17.23 -2.82 -14.22
C THR A 21 -17.57 -4.29 -14.49
N THR A 22 -16.72 -5.22 -14.05
CA THR A 22 -16.94 -6.65 -14.27
C THR A 22 -17.78 -7.23 -13.13
N LYS A 23 -19.00 -7.68 -13.40
CA LYS A 23 -19.97 -8.20 -12.39
C LYS A 23 -19.49 -9.41 -11.57
N GLN A 24 -18.32 -9.99 -11.88
CA GLN A 24 -17.70 -11.14 -11.20
C GLN A 24 -16.34 -10.82 -10.57
N GLY A 25 -16.13 -9.61 -10.05
CA GLY A 25 -14.85 -9.25 -9.44
C GLY A 25 -14.50 -10.15 -8.24
N ASN A 26 -13.57 -11.09 -8.38
CA ASN A 26 -13.00 -11.82 -7.25
C ASN A 26 -12.19 -10.85 -6.36
N PRO A 27 -12.47 -10.70 -5.03
CA PRO A 27 -11.72 -9.85 -4.11
C PRO A 27 -10.19 -10.00 -4.19
N GLU A 28 -9.70 -11.18 -4.58
CA GLU A 28 -8.28 -11.46 -4.79
C GLU A 28 -7.66 -10.62 -5.92
N LYS A 29 -8.43 -10.27 -6.97
CA LYS A 29 -7.94 -9.43 -8.08
C LYS A 29 -7.56 -8.05 -7.57
N LEU A 30 -8.40 -7.44 -6.74
CA LEU A 30 -8.13 -6.11 -6.17
C LEU A 30 -6.98 -6.15 -5.15
N GLN A 31 -6.84 -7.25 -4.41
CA GLN A 31 -5.69 -7.48 -3.55
C GLN A 31 -4.38 -7.57 -4.35
N LYS A 32 -4.39 -8.28 -5.49
CA LYS A 32 -3.24 -8.39 -6.39
C LYS A 32 -2.85 -7.03 -6.96
N ILE A 33 -3.81 -6.25 -7.48
CA ILE A 33 -3.57 -4.88 -7.96
C ILE A 33 -2.95 -4.03 -6.84
N SER A 34 -3.52 -4.08 -5.64
CA SER A 34 -2.99 -3.35 -4.50
C SER A 34 -1.56 -3.77 -4.11
N ASN A 35 -1.18 -5.03 -4.33
CA ASN A 35 0.17 -5.51 -4.04
C ASN A 35 1.17 -5.11 -5.13
N HIS A 36 0.75 -5.11 -6.39
CA HIS A 36 1.52 -4.61 -7.52
C HIS A 36 1.90 -3.14 -7.32
N ALA A 37 0.93 -2.29 -6.97
CA ALA A 37 1.18 -0.85 -6.71
C ALA A 37 2.29 -0.60 -5.65
N ILE A 38 2.55 -1.55 -4.75
CA ILE A 38 3.66 -1.43 -3.77
C ILE A 38 5.03 -1.60 -4.44
N ASP A 39 5.14 -2.45 -5.47
CA ASP A 39 6.37 -2.56 -6.26
C ASP A 39 6.75 -1.19 -6.82
N ASP A 40 5.77 -0.46 -7.33
CA ASP A 40 5.96 0.89 -7.88
C ASP A 40 6.36 1.90 -6.80
N VAL A 41 5.82 1.76 -5.58
CA VAL A 41 6.28 2.57 -4.43
C VAL A 41 7.73 2.29 -4.08
N ALA A 42 8.14 1.02 -4.05
CA ALA A 42 9.51 0.63 -3.75
C ALA A 42 10.50 1.17 -4.81
N LEU A 43 10.09 1.12 -6.09
CA LEU A 43 10.89 1.55 -7.22
C LEU A 43 10.98 3.08 -7.34
N HIS A 44 9.85 3.78 -7.30
CA HIS A 44 9.77 5.20 -7.63
C HIS A 44 9.82 6.13 -6.43
N LYS A 45 9.40 5.66 -5.24
CA LYS A 45 9.40 6.44 -3.99
C LYS A 45 8.68 7.79 -4.12
N ASP A 46 7.64 7.84 -4.94
CA ASP A 46 6.90 9.06 -5.27
C ASP A 46 5.57 9.16 -4.51
N LEU A 47 5.23 10.38 -4.09
CA LEU A 47 4.05 10.65 -3.26
C LEU A 47 2.73 10.34 -3.97
N ASP A 48 2.65 10.53 -5.29
CA ASP A 48 1.44 10.23 -6.06
C ASP A 48 1.21 8.72 -6.12
N VAL A 49 2.28 7.94 -6.31
CA VAL A 49 2.25 6.46 -6.31
C VAL A 49 1.86 5.93 -4.92
N ILE A 50 2.43 6.51 -3.86
CA ILE A 50 2.07 6.17 -2.48
C ILE A 50 0.59 6.46 -2.21
N SER A 51 0.10 7.63 -2.63
CA SER A 51 -1.29 8.02 -2.47
C SER A 51 -2.25 7.01 -3.11
N ILE A 52 -1.97 6.64 -4.36
CA ILE A 52 -2.76 5.66 -5.11
C ILE A 52 -2.69 4.27 -4.47
N THR A 53 -1.49 3.82 -4.07
CA THR A 53 -1.32 2.53 -3.39
C THR A 53 -2.17 2.42 -2.12
N VAL A 54 -2.19 3.49 -1.32
CA VAL A 54 -3.03 3.58 -0.11
C VAL A 54 -4.51 3.63 -0.46
N LEU A 55 -4.90 4.36 -1.51
CA LEU A 55 -6.27 4.43 -1.98
C LEU A 55 -6.77 3.03 -2.38
N ILE A 56 -6.03 2.33 -3.24
CA ILE A 56 -6.39 1.01 -3.76
C ILE A 56 -6.50 -0.01 -2.62
N TYR A 57 -5.58 0.04 -1.65
CA TYR A 57 -5.68 -0.84 -0.49
C TYR A 57 -6.90 -0.54 0.38
N SER A 58 -7.21 0.75 0.57
CA SER A 58 -8.41 1.16 1.31
C SER A 58 -9.67 0.66 0.60
N ILE A 59 -9.75 0.77 -0.73
CA ILE A 59 -10.85 0.21 -1.53
C ILE A 59 -10.94 -1.32 -1.35
N TYR A 60 -9.82 -2.04 -1.42
CA TYR A 60 -9.79 -3.48 -1.17
C TYR A 60 -10.33 -3.83 0.22
N LYS A 61 -9.88 -3.11 1.26
CA LYS A 61 -10.26 -3.39 2.64
C LYS A 61 -11.75 -3.10 2.90
N MET A 62 -12.29 -2.10 2.19
CA MET A 62 -13.69 -1.70 2.25
C MET A 62 -14.58 -2.40 1.22
N LEU A 63 -14.04 -3.32 0.42
CA LEU A 63 -14.78 -3.97 -0.66
C LEU A 63 -16.08 -4.66 -0.20
N PRO A 64 -16.12 -5.38 0.95
CA PRO A 64 -17.35 -6.00 1.44
C PRO A 64 -18.47 -5.00 1.74
N GLN A 65 -18.10 -3.80 2.21
CA GLN A 65 -19.01 -2.70 2.52
C GLN A 65 -19.45 -1.99 1.24
N LEU A 66 -18.49 -1.68 0.37
CA LEU A 66 -18.74 -1.08 -0.94
C LEU A 66 -19.80 -1.85 -1.73
N ARG A 67 -19.74 -3.19 -1.77
CA ARG A 67 -20.73 -3.99 -2.50
C ARG A 67 -22.18 -3.82 -2.06
N LYS A 68 -22.43 -3.34 -0.84
CA LYS A 68 -23.76 -3.17 -0.27
C LYS A 68 -24.33 -1.76 -0.50
N GLU A 69 -23.49 -0.83 -0.95
CA GLU A 69 -23.80 0.58 -1.02
C GLU A 69 -23.91 1.05 -2.47
N GLU A 70 -24.92 1.88 -2.76
CA GLU A 70 -25.12 2.45 -4.11
C GLU A 70 -23.99 3.43 -4.50
N LYS A 71 -23.26 3.97 -3.52
CA LYS A 71 -22.17 4.94 -3.71
C LYS A 71 -20.94 4.38 -4.44
N VAL A 72 -20.88 3.07 -4.73
CA VAL A 72 -19.83 2.50 -5.59
C VAL A 72 -19.82 3.17 -6.97
N GLY A 73 -20.98 3.51 -7.51
CA GLY A 73 -21.06 4.21 -8.79
C GLY A 73 -20.37 5.59 -8.76
N GLU A 74 -20.45 6.30 -7.64
CA GLU A 74 -19.78 7.59 -7.45
C GLU A 74 -18.26 7.40 -7.33
N LEU A 75 -17.81 6.37 -6.61
CA LEU A 75 -16.39 6.03 -6.51
C LEU A 75 -15.80 5.73 -7.89
N VAL A 76 -16.46 4.88 -8.67
CA VAL A 76 -16.01 4.52 -10.04
C VAL A 76 -15.96 5.76 -10.93
N LYS A 77 -16.97 6.64 -10.88
CA LYS A 77 -16.96 7.92 -11.61
C LYS A 77 -15.77 8.79 -11.20
N ALA A 78 -15.49 8.91 -9.90
CA ALA A 78 -14.34 9.69 -9.42
C ALA A 78 -13.01 9.12 -9.96
N LEU A 79 -12.85 7.79 -9.95
CA LEU A 79 -11.67 7.12 -10.51
C LEU A 79 -11.54 7.32 -12.03
N GLN A 80 -12.64 7.26 -12.79
CA GLN A 80 -12.65 7.55 -14.23
C GLN A 80 -12.26 8.99 -14.53
N ILE A 81 -12.75 9.97 -13.77
CA ILE A 81 -12.35 11.38 -13.92
C ILE A 81 -10.86 11.55 -13.59
N ALA A 82 -10.35 10.82 -12.59
CA ALA A 82 -8.93 10.82 -12.25
C ALA A 82 -8.08 10.25 -13.41
N GLN A 83 -8.48 9.10 -13.97
CA GLN A 83 -7.84 8.49 -15.13
C GLN A 83 -7.80 9.45 -16.33
N GLN A 84 -8.93 10.05 -16.69
CA GLN A 84 -9.00 11.04 -17.77
C GLN A 84 -8.09 12.24 -17.51
N GLY A 85 -8.02 12.70 -16.26
CA GLY A 85 -7.12 13.78 -15.85
C GLY A 85 -5.65 13.43 -16.09
N LEU A 86 -5.23 12.19 -15.84
CA LEU A 86 -3.87 11.73 -16.14
C LEU A 86 -3.62 11.52 -17.63
N GLU A 87 -4.59 10.96 -18.36
CA GLU A 87 -4.51 10.78 -19.81
C GLU A 87 -4.32 12.12 -20.53
N GLN A 88 -5.09 13.13 -20.14
CA GLN A 88 -5.05 14.49 -20.68
C GLN A 88 -3.95 15.36 -20.07
N LYS A 89 -3.14 14.83 -19.14
CA LYS A 89 -2.11 15.56 -18.38
C LYS A 89 -2.65 16.80 -17.62
N VAL A 90 -3.94 16.79 -17.28
CA VAL A 90 -4.60 17.81 -16.46
C VAL A 90 -4.50 17.41 -14.98
N PHE A 91 -3.32 17.58 -14.39
CA PHE A 91 -3.03 17.09 -13.03
C PHE A 91 -3.91 17.71 -11.94
N ARG A 92 -4.41 18.94 -12.14
CA ARG A 92 -5.37 19.56 -11.21
C ARG A 92 -6.69 18.78 -11.14
N LYS A 93 -7.17 18.28 -12.29
CA LYS A 93 -8.39 17.44 -12.39
C LYS A 93 -8.14 16.11 -11.69
N TYR A 94 -7.03 15.45 -11.97
CA TYR A 94 -6.59 14.24 -11.30
C TYR A 94 -6.56 14.41 -9.76
N ASN A 95 -5.83 15.41 -9.25
CA ASN A 95 -5.69 15.66 -7.81
C ASN A 95 -7.04 15.92 -7.13
N LYS A 96 -7.93 16.67 -7.78
CA LYS A 96 -9.28 16.92 -7.27
C LYS A 96 -10.09 15.63 -7.18
N SER A 97 -10.04 14.80 -8.22
CA SER A 97 -10.78 13.53 -8.27
C SER A 97 -10.27 12.50 -7.28
N ILE A 98 -8.95 12.43 -7.04
CA ILE A 98 -8.38 11.55 -6.00
C ILE A 98 -8.84 11.99 -4.61
N LYS A 99 -8.88 13.30 -4.33
CA LYS A 99 -9.45 13.80 -3.06
C LYS A 99 -10.92 13.42 -2.90
N VAL A 100 -11.70 13.48 -3.99
CA VAL A 100 -13.10 13.03 -3.99
C VAL A 100 -13.20 11.53 -3.72
N ALA A 101 -12.36 10.71 -4.34
CA ALA A 101 -12.34 9.26 -4.09
C ALA A 101 -12.04 8.94 -2.62
N PHE A 102 -11.04 9.59 -2.01
CA PHE A 102 -10.77 9.45 -0.58
C PHE A 102 -11.95 9.89 0.29
N LYS A 103 -12.65 10.97 -0.07
CA LYS A 103 -13.84 11.41 0.65
C LYS A 103 -14.98 10.40 0.56
N ILE A 104 -15.22 9.80 -0.61
CA ILE A 104 -16.24 8.76 -0.75
C ILE A 104 -15.93 7.56 0.15
N ILE A 105 -14.66 7.12 0.18
CA ILE A 105 -14.23 6.03 1.07
C ILE A 105 -14.36 6.46 2.54
N HIS A 106 -14.08 7.73 2.87
CA HIS A 106 -14.27 8.28 4.21
C HIS A 106 -15.72 8.14 4.67
N ASP A 107 -16.65 8.64 3.86
CA ASP A 107 -18.06 8.71 4.21
C ASP A 107 -18.63 7.29 4.35
N LEU A 108 -18.20 6.37 3.49
CA LEU A 108 -18.53 4.94 3.60
C LEU A 108 -17.93 4.26 4.84
N ALA A 109 -16.73 4.65 5.27
CA ALA A 109 -16.13 4.12 6.50
C ALA A 109 -16.90 4.59 7.75
N GLY A 110 -17.30 5.87 7.77
CA GLY A 110 -18.10 6.47 8.83
C GLY A 110 -19.46 5.80 9.01
N GLU A 111 -20.15 5.47 7.90
CA GLU A 111 -21.42 4.75 7.91
C GLU A 111 -21.30 3.34 8.53
N VAL A 112 -20.12 2.73 8.44
CA VAL A 112 -19.85 1.38 8.96
C VAL A 112 -19.22 1.43 10.37
N LYS A 113 -19.17 2.61 11.02
CA LYS A 113 -18.50 2.85 12.33
C LYS A 113 -17.03 2.42 12.35
N VAL A 114 -16.38 2.34 11.18
CA VAL A 114 -14.95 2.10 11.07
C VAL A 114 -14.28 3.46 10.91
N HIS A 115 -13.33 3.79 11.77
CA HIS A 115 -12.62 5.06 11.61
C HIS A 115 -11.76 5.01 10.34
N LEU A 116 -11.99 5.90 9.37
CA LEU A 116 -11.18 5.92 8.15
C LEU A 116 -9.70 6.13 8.48
N GLN A 117 -9.40 6.97 9.47
CA GLN A 117 -8.03 7.15 9.93
C GLN A 117 -7.39 5.81 10.28
N ASP A 118 -8.13 4.89 10.92
CA ASP A 118 -7.65 3.54 11.20
C ASP A 118 -7.49 2.70 9.92
N VAL A 119 -8.38 2.84 8.94
CA VAL A 119 -8.25 2.12 7.64
C VAL A 119 -7.02 2.60 6.87
N MET A 120 -6.82 3.91 6.76
CA MET A 120 -5.67 4.49 6.06
C MET A 120 -4.37 4.28 6.83
N GLN A 121 -4.40 4.35 8.16
CA GLN A 121 -3.25 4.04 9.00
C GLN A 121 -2.91 2.55 8.90
N ALA A 122 -3.90 1.65 8.96
CA ALA A 122 -3.70 0.23 8.74
C ALA A 122 -3.21 -0.07 7.31
N ALA A 123 -3.67 0.68 6.31
CA ALA A 123 -3.18 0.61 4.94
C ALA A 123 -1.69 0.94 4.88
N ARG A 124 -1.30 2.12 5.37
CA ARG A 124 0.09 2.56 5.44
C ARG A 124 0.96 1.55 6.19
N ILE A 125 0.54 1.10 7.38
CA ILE A 125 1.28 0.12 8.19
C ILE A 125 1.45 -1.19 7.42
N LYS A 126 0.38 -1.70 6.81
CA LYS A 126 0.44 -2.96 6.06
C LYS A 126 1.33 -2.85 4.83
N LYS A 127 1.19 -1.78 4.05
CA LYS A 127 2.00 -1.55 2.85
C LYS A 127 3.46 -1.27 3.19
N GLY A 128 3.72 -0.51 4.26
CA GLY A 128 5.06 -0.34 4.83
C GLY A 128 5.70 -1.67 5.22
N SER A 129 4.94 -2.62 5.79
CA SER A 129 5.49 -3.93 6.17
C SER A 129 5.88 -4.77 4.94
N ILE A 130 5.21 -4.56 3.81
CA ILE A 130 5.56 -5.22 2.55
C ILE A 130 6.79 -4.56 1.93
N LEU A 131 6.97 -3.24 2.06
CA LEU A 131 8.21 -2.57 1.65
C LEU A 131 9.44 -3.12 2.39
N LEU A 132 9.31 -3.44 3.68
CA LEU A 132 10.36 -4.13 4.44
C LEU A 132 10.73 -5.48 3.81
N GLN A 133 9.72 -6.27 3.43
CA GLN A 133 9.93 -7.57 2.77
C GLN A 133 10.59 -7.42 1.40
N LYS A 134 10.40 -6.27 0.74
CA LYS A 134 11.04 -5.90 -0.53
C LYS A 134 12.45 -5.29 -0.35
N GLY A 135 13.00 -5.33 0.86
CA GLY A 135 14.39 -4.96 1.13
C GLY A 135 14.62 -3.49 1.51
N LEU A 136 13.55 -2.70 1.71
CA LEU A 136 13.71 -1.34 2.27
C LEU A 136 14.00 -1.42 3.77
N SER A 137 14.82 -0.50 4.26
CA SER A 137 15.03 -0.37 5.71
C SER A 137 13.76 0.14 6.40
N ILE A 138 13.65 -0.07 7.71
CA ILE A 138 12.49 0.37 8.49
C ILE A 138 12.27 1.87 8.44
N GLY A 139 13.35 2.65 8.50
CA GLY A 139 13.29 4.11 8.36
C GLY A 139 12.84 4.55 6.98
N GLN A 140 13.29 3.88 5.92
CA GLN A 140 12.86 4.19 4.55
C GLN A 140 11.38 3.87 4.35
N ALA A 141 10.93 2.68 4.75
CA ALA A 141 9.55 2.26 4.60
C ALA A 141 8.59 3.11 5.46
N ALA A 142 8.94 3.41 6.71
CA ALA A 142 8.16 4.28 7.59
C ALA A 142 8.10 5.71 7.05
N GLY A 143 9.24 6.26 6.61
CA GLY A 143 9.33 7.59 6.03
C GLY A 143 8.45 7.76 4.78
N LEU A 144 8.48 6.79 3.85
CA LEU A 144 7.64 6.82 2.65
C LEU A 144 6.14 6.76 3.00
N MET A 145 5.77 5.97 4.00
CA MET A 145 4.36 5.77 4.39
C MET A 145 3.86 6.85 5.36
N GLY A 146 4.70 7.77 5.83
CA GLY A 146 4.34 8.77 6.84
C GLY A 146 3.99 8.13 8.19
N LEU A 147 4.73 7.10 8.59
CA LEU A 147 4.54 6.36 9.84
C LEU A 147 5.71 6.62 10.79
N SER A 148 5.51 6.37 12.08
CA SER A 148 6.65 6.21 12.97
C SER A 148 7.34 4.86 12.73
N ASN A 149 8.67 4.80 12.98
CA ASN A 149 9.40 3.54 12.95
C ASN A 149 8.77 2.50 13.90
N TRP A 150 8.24 2.98 15.04
CA TRP A 150 7.63 2.14 16.06
C TRP A 150 6.33 1.49 15.58
N ASP A 151 5.46 2.24 14.90
CA ASP A 151 4.20 1.70 14.32
C ASP A 151 4.50 0.56 13.36
N LEU A 152 5.48 0.77 12.48
CA LEU A 152 5.87 -0.21 11.48
C LEU A 152 6.57 -1.42 12.13
N GLN A 153 7.45 -1.19 13.10
CA GLN A 153 8.15 -2.25 13.84
C GLN A 153 7.17 -3.12 14.63
N SER A 154 6.27 -2.51 15.38
CA SER A 154 5.27 -3.20 16.20
C SER A 154 4.39 -4.12 15.34
N TYR A 155 4.01 -3.66 14.14
CA TYR A 155 3.23 -4.48 13.21
C TYR A 155 4.06 -5.58 12.54
N ALA A 156 5.27 -5.25 12.07
CA ALA A 156 6.15 -6.20 11.40
C ALA A 156 6.52 -7.34 12.36
N SER A 157 6.90 -7.05 13.60
CA SER A 157 7.26 -8.06 14.60
C SER A 157 6.13 -9.02 14.94
N LYS A 158 4.86 -8.59 14.83
CA LYS A 158 3.69 -9.47 15.04
C LYS A 158 3.41 -10.40 13.86
N ARG A 159 3.91 -10.08 12.67
CA ARG A 159 3.68 -10.85 11.43
C ARG A 159 4.89 -11.64 10.95
N VAL A 160 6.07 -11.15 11.26
CA VAL A 160 7.29 -11.92 11.13
C VAL A 160 7.26 -12.90 12.30
N GLN A 161 6.57 -14.03 12.13
CA GLN A 161 7.21 -15.27 12.54
C GLN A 161 8.56 -15.20 11.84
N LEU A 162 9.61 -14.84 12.58
CA LEU A 162 10.98 -15.14 12.20
C LEU A 162 10.92 -16.66 12.08
N GLY A 163 10.61 -17.17 10.89
CA GLY A 163 10.43 -18.60 10.67
C GLY A 163 11.62 -19.27 11.30
N GLU A 164 11.36 -20.31 12.11
CA GLU A 164 12.34 -20.95 13.01
C GLU A 164 13.74 -20.76 12.46
N HIS A 165 14.45 -19.79 13.03
CA HIS A 165 15.74 -19.42 12.49
C HIS A 165 16.69 -20.56 12.84
N THR A 166 16.80 -21.52 11.93
CA THR A 166 17.74 -22.62 12.02
C THR A 166 19.10 -22.01 11.74
N GLU A 167 19.76 -21.55 12.81
CA GLU A 167 21.13 -21.07 12.72
C GLU A 167 21.98 -22.20 12.14
N SER A 168 22.39 -22.08 10.88
CA SER A 168 23.31 -23.05 10.25
C SER A 168 24.65 -23.13 10.98
N TYR A 169 24.99 -22.08 11.75
CA TYR A 169 26.18 -22.01 12.58
C TYR A 169 25.82 -21.68 14.04
N PRO A 170 26.02 -22.62 14.98
CA PRO A 170 25.77 -22.38 16.40
C PRO A 170 26.51 -21.15 16.91
N ALA A 171 25.85 -20.36 17.78
CA ALA A 171 26.39 -19.15 18.39
C ALA A 171 27.82 -19.33 18.96
N ILE A 172 28.11 -20.47 19.60
CA ILE A 172 29.43 -20.80 20.16
C ILE A 172 30.52 -20.80 19.08
N ARG A 173 30.24 -21.33 17.88
CA ARG A 173 31.21 -21.37 16.78
C ARG A 173 31.44 -19.97 16.21
N ARG A 174 30.40 -19.13 16.15
CA ARG A 174 30.50 -17.73 15.74
C ARG A 174 31.35 -16.93 16.71
N MET A 175 31.13 -17.09 18.02
CA MET A 175 31.90 -16.45 19.08
C MET A 175 33.38 -16.84 19.02
N LYS A 176 33.70 -18.14 18.91
CA LYS A 176 35.09 -18.60 18.77
C LYS A 176 35.78 -18.03 17.53
N LYS A 177 35.06 -17.94 16.40
CA LYS A 177 35.61 -17.33 15.18
C LYS A 177 35.87 -15.84 15.36
N ALA A 178 34.97 -15.12 16.02
CA ALA A 178 35.18 -13.71 16.35
C ALA A 178 36.42 -13.53 17.27
N PHE A 179 36.57 -14.32 18.33
CA PHE A 179 37.77 -14.27 19.18
C PHE A 179 39.06 -14.57 18.42
N SER A 180 39.04 -15.54 17.49
CA SER A 180 40.20 -15.81 16.64
C SER A 180 40.52 -14.69 15.64
N LEU A 181 39.50 -13.94 15.19
CA LEU A 181 39.69 -12.80 14.27
C LEU A 181 40.25 -11.57 14.98
N PHE A 182 39.88 -11.38 16.24
CA PHE A 182 40.26 -10.19 17.02
C PHE A 182 41.36 -10.45 18.06
N ASN A 183 41.97 -11.65 18.06
CA ASN A 183 43.02 -12.06 19.00
C ASN A 183 42.66 -11.78 20.47
N VAL A 184 41.39 -11.95 20.82
CA VAL A 184 40.92 -11.84 22.21
C VAL A 184 41.02 -13.26 22.79
N GLN A 185 41.98 -13.48 23.69
CA GLN A 185 42.12 -14.73 24.45
C GLN A 185 41.20 -14.75 25.66
#